data_AF-A0A846BY53-F1
#
_entry.id   AF-A0A846BY53-F1
#
_cell.length_a   1.000
_cell.length_b   1.000
_cell.length_c   1.000
_cell.angle_alpha   90.00
_cell.angle_beta   90.00
_cell.angle_gamma   90.00
#
_symmetry.space_group_name_H-M   'P 1'
#
loop_
_entity.id
_entity.type
_entity.pdbx_description
1 polymer ?
#
loop_
_entity_poly.entity_id
_entity_poly.type
_entity_poly.pdbx_seq_one_letter_code
_entity_poly.pdbx_strand_id
1 'polypeptide(L)'
;MGRVAILKIGLGNFNQGFHVSLQVWHHQALPSAEIEGKLSPNPGIEGSYIAWQTRFRSLRTMSGNEQQSHRSNDDDWQIAPSLTVQRSVREDVDACRQWVQLLEANMKTWLQTSADENWQRIRERLGREFANHDDEIRLVIQAGETQLWKLPWHVWDLLEQYPDVGVSFSLPEFERPEVQPTSVPQPNQVRILAVLGDSNNLNLQPDQEAIRDLEGAEAVFLEQPQAQELIRKLRDKNSWNIFFFAGHSQTESDTGRIYLNDQESLTIDQFKHALKTAINQGLKIAIFNSCDGLGLA
;
A
#
# COMPACT_ATOMS: atom_id res chain seq x y z
N MET A 1 1.04 -23.71 2.02
CA MET A 1 0.25 -22.47 2.14
C MET A 1 0.62 -21.88 3.49
N GLY A 2 1.18 -20.67 3.51
CA GLY A 2 1.75 -20.10 4.74
C GLY A 2 0.72 -19.83 5.84
N ARG A 3 1.23 -19.60 7.05
CA ARG A 3 0.46 -19.20 8.23
C ARG A 3 0.02 -17.74 8.10
N VAL A 4 -1.11 -17.39 8.72
CA VAL A 4 -1.62 -16.01 8.72
C VAL A 4 -1.96 -15.60 10.14
N ALA A 5 -1.30 -14.55 10.63
CA ALA A 5 -1.71 -13.84 11.84
C ALA A 5 -2.57 -12.64 11.43
N ILE A 6 -3.78 -12.55 11.97
CA ILE A 6 -4.70 -11.43 11.72
C ILE A 6 -4.82 -10.63 13.00
N LEU A 7 -4.24 -9.44 13.01
CA LEU A 7 -4.43 -8.44 14.06
C LEU A 7 -5.61 -7.55 13.68
N LYS A 8 -6.75 -7.77 14.34
CA LYS A 8 -7.95 -6.97 14.19
C LYS A 8 -7.87 -5.76 15.11
N ILE A 9 -8.06 -4.58 14.55
CA ILE A 9 -8.16 -3.31 15.26
C ILE A 9 -9.59 -2.80 15.05
N GLY A 10 -10.39 -2.93 16.11
CA GLY A 10 -11.82 -2.66 16.12
C GLY A 10 -12.14 -1.26 16.63
N LEU A 11 -13.25 -1.16 17.36
CA LEU A 11 -13.78 0.10 17.89
C LEU A 11 -12.76 0.84 18.75
N GLY A 12 -12.70 2.16 18.58
CA GLY A 12 -11.79 3.03 19.31
C GLY A 12 -11.36 4.24 18.50
N ASN A 13 -10.37 4.95 19.02
CA ASN A 13 -9.67 6.04 18.36
C ASN A 13 -8.35 6.32 19.10
N PHE A 14 -7.51 7.19 18.54
CA PHE A 14 -6.22 7.55 19.15
C PHE A 14 -6.35 8.18 20.55
N ASN A 15 -7.49 8.78 20.91
CA ASN A 15 -7.70 9.37 22.24
C ASN A 15 -8.13 8.34 23.30
N GLN A 16 -8.83 7.28 22.91
CA GLN A 16 -9.43 6.30 23.83
C GLN A 16 -8.72 4.93 23.79
N GLY A 17 -7.85 4.73 22.80
CA GLY A 17 -7.27 3.44 22.44
C GLY A 17 -8.21 2.64 21.54
N PHE A 18 -7.75 1.46 21.12
CA PHE A 18 -8.50 0.57 20.24
C PHE A 18 -8.68 -0.80 20.89
N HIS A 19 -9.88 -1.37 20.77
CA HIS A 19 -10.06 -2.80 21.03
C HIS A 19 -9.37 -3.60 19.94
N VAL A 20 -8.61 -4.62 20.33
CA VAL A 20 -7.87 -5.46 19.38
C VAL A 20 -8.11 -6.93 19.64
N SER A 21 -8.02 -7.74 18.60
CA SER A 21 -7.92 -9.18 18.75
C SER A 21 -6.92 -9.79 17.77
N LEU A 22 -6.26 -10.85 18.19
CA LEU A 22 -5.34 -11.62 17.35
C LEU A 22 -5.97 -12.97 17.02
N GLN A 23 -6.04 -13.30 15.74
CA GLN A 23 -6.36 -14.65 15.26
C GLN A 23 -5.19 -15.25 14.49
N VAL A 24 -4.84 -16.51 14.77
CA VAL A 24 -3.77 -17.22 14.06
C VAL A 24 -4.35 -18.40 13.28
N TRP A 25 -4.17 -18.37 11.96
CA TRP A 25 -4.69 -19.34 11.02
C TRP A 25 -3.57 -20.19 10.44
N HIS A 26 -3.77 -21.50 10.45
CA HIS A 26 -2.87 -22.47 9.79
C HIS A 26 -3.66 -23.16 8.67
N HIS A 27 -3.09 -23.19 7.46
CA HIS A 27 -3.56 -24.05 6.36
C HIS A 27 -5.09 -24.00 6.07
N GLN A 28 -5.71 -22.82 6.15
CA GLN A 28 -7.16 -22.59 5.93
C GLN A 28 -8.12 -23.32 6.90
N ALA A 29 -7.61 -23.80 8.04
CA ALA A 29 -8.44 -24.33 9.13
C ALA A 29 -9.06 -23.21 9.99
N LEU A 30 -9.90 -23.57 10.97
CA LEU A 30 -10.37 -22.64 12.02
C LEU A 30 -9.18 -21.97 12.73
N PRO A 31 -9.37 -20.75 13.30
CA PRO A 31 -8.29 -20.08 14.03
C PRO A 31 -7.84 -20.94 15.20
N SER A 32 -6.54 -21.12 15.32
CA SER A 32 -5.91 -21.92 16.39
C SER A 32 -5.93 -21.21 17.75
N ALA A 33 -6.10 -19.89 17.74
CA ALA A 33 -6.22 -19.05 18.91
C ALA A 33 -6.96 -17.76 18.55
N GLU A 34 -7.71 -17.22 19.52
CA GLU A 34 -8.23 -15.85 19.52
C GLU A 34 -7.85 -15.21 20.86
N ILE A 35 -7.12 -14.09 20.81
CA ILE A 35 -6.69 -13.35 22.00
C ILE A 35 -7.23 -11.93 21.86
N GLU A 36 -8.11 -11.52 22.77
CA GLU A 36 -8.59 -10.16 22.87
C GLU A 36 -7.65 -9.31 23.72
N GLY A 37 -7.54 -8.03 23.41
CA GLY A 37 -6.78 -7.07 24.19
C GLY A 37 -7.14 -5.63 23.85
N LYS A 38 -6.34 -4.69 24.35
CA LYS A 38 -6.54 -3.27 24.06
C LYS A 38 -5.21 -2.59 23.72
N LEU A 39 -5.19 -1.91 22.58
CA LEU A 39 -4.11 -0.99 22.26
C LEU A 39 -4.36 0.35 22.98
N SER A 40 -3.40 0.81 23.76
CA SER A 40 -3.55 2.02 24.59
C SER A 40 -3.82 3.28 23.77
N PRO A 41 -4.39 4.35 24.37
CA PRO A 41 -4.45 5.67 23.74
C PRO A 41 -3.09 6.17 23.28
N ASN A 42 -3.06 6.85 22.14
CA ASN A 42 -1.94 7.64 21.66
C ASN A 42 -2.42 8.85 20.83
N PRO A 43 -2.94 9.90 21.49
CA PRO A 43 -3.52 11.05 20.79
C PRO A 43 -2.48 11.86 19.99
N GLY A 44 -1.19 11.69 20.26
CA GLY A 44 -0.12 12.43 19.58
C GLY A 44 0.29 11.87 18.22
N ILE A 45 -0.09 10.63 17.90
CA ILE A 45 0.38 9.97 16.68
C ILE A 45 -0.21 10.58 15.40
N GLU A 46 -1.50 10.94 15.43
CA GLU A 46 -2.19 11.58 14.30
C GLU A 46 -1.54 12.93 13.98
N GLY A 47 -1.31 13.77 15.00
CA GLY A 47 -0.62 15.04 14.83
C GLY A 47 0.81 14.89 14.30
N SER A 48 1.54 13.87 14.77
CA SER A 48 2.90 13.58 14.29
C SER A 48 2.90 13.14 12.83
N TYR A 49 1.94 12.30 12.44
CA TYR A 49 1.77 11.84 11.06
C TYR A 49 1.42 13.00 10.12
N ILE A 50 0.45 13.84 10.48
CA ILE A 50 0.06 15.01 9.70
C ILE A 50 1.25 15.95 9.55
N ALA A 51 1.98 16.25 10.64
CA ALA A 51 3.14 17.13 10.59
C ALA A 51 4.23 16.61 9.64
N TRP A 52 4.55 15.31 9.70
CA TRP A 52 5.46 14.68 8.75
C TRP A 52 4.93 14.76 7.31
N GLN A 53 3.68 14.35 7.08
CA GLN A 53 3.09 14.26 5.74
C GLN A 53 3.03 15.63 5.06
N THR A 54 2.66 16.68 5.80
CA THR A 54 2.65 18.06 5.28
C THR A 54 4.05 18.46 4.80
N ARG A 55 5.09 18.20 5.61
CA ARG A 55 6.48 18.55 5.24
C ARG A 55 6.99 17.74 4.06
N PHE A 56 6.68 16.44 4.03
CA PHE A 56 7.03 15.57 2.92
C PHE A 56 6.41 16.06 1.61
N ARG A 57 5.12 16.43 1.62
CA ARG A 57 4.44 16.99 0.46
C ARG A 57 5.02 18.35 0.04
N SER A 58 5.35 19.23 0.99
CA SER A 58 6.04 20.49 0.67
C SER A 58 7.40 20.29 0.02
N LEU A 59 8.17 19.27 0.44
CA LEU A 59 9.43 18.94 -0.21
C LEU A 59 9.25 18.47 -1.65
N ARG A 60 8.18 17.71 -1.94
CA ARG A 60 7.83 17.28 -3.30
C ARG A 60 7.52 18.48 -4.21
N THR A 61 6.74 19.44 -3.72
CA THR A 61 6.36 20.63 -4.49
C THR A 61 7.54 21.59 -4.72
N MET A 62 8.44 21.72 -3.74
CA MET A 62 9.63 22.59 -3.85
C MET A 62 10.74 21.99 -4.72
N SER A 63 10.87 20.67 -4.77
CA SER A 63 11.93 20.00 -5.57
C SER A 63 11.66 20.02 -7.08
N GLY A 64 10.61 20.72 -7.55
CA GLY A 64 10.29 20.86 -8.97
C GLY A 64 9.67 19.62 -9.62
N ASN A 65 9.48 18.51 -8.87
CA ASN A 65 8.96 17.26 -9.41
C ASN A 65 7.45 17.27 -9.72
N GLU A 66 6.68 18.26 -9.25
CA GLU A 66 5.23 18.38 -9.51
C GLU A 66 4.84 19.64 -10.31
N GLN A 67 5.75 20.57 -10.61
CA GLN A 67 5.35 21.91 -11.08
C GLN A 67 5.18 22.09 -12.60
N GLN A 68 5.31 21.04 -13.43
CA GLN A 68 5.14 21.23 -14.89
C GLN A 68 4.18 20.28 -15.63
N SER A 69 3.58 19.26 -15.02
CA SER A 69 2.60 18.44 -15.73
C SER A 69 1.34 18.21 -14.88
N HIS A 70 0.22 18.72 -15.40
CA HIS A 70 -1.16 18.47 -14.94
C HIS A 70 -1.68 19.31 -13.77
N ARG A 71 -1.75 20.64 -13.97
CA ARG A 71 -2.70 21.47 -13.21
C ARG A 71 -4.12 21.26 -13.76
N SER A 72 -4.98 20.68 -12.93
CA SER A 72 -6.43 20.82 -13.02
C SER A 72 -6.79 22.31 -12.84
N ASN A 73 -7.59 22.86 -13.74
CA ASN A 73 -8.09 24.23 -13.70
C ASN A 73 -9.23 24.37 -12.67
N ASP A 74 -8.92 24.27 -11.37
CA ASP A 74 -9.85 24.73 -10.34
C ASP A 74 -9.08 25.63 -9.35
N ASP A 75 -9.64 26.81 -9.12
CA ASP A 75 -9.12 27.94 -8.33
C ASP A 75 -8.47 27.54 -6.99
N ASP A 76 -7.19 27.91 -6.76
CA ASP A 76 -6.78 28.70 -5.58
C ASP A 76 -5.26 29.03 -5.55
N TRP A 77 -4.97 30.27 -5.13
CA TRP A 77 -3.72 30.91 -4.68
C TRP A 77 -2.34 30.54 -5.30
N GLN A 78 -1.86 31.44 -6.15
CA GLN A 78 -0.46 31.55 -6.56
C GLN A 78 0.41 32.05 -5.39
N ILE A 79 1.37 31.23 -4.93
CA ILE A 79 2.53 31.73 -4.16
C ILE A 79 3.72 31.74 -5.12
N ALA A 80 4.28 32.93 -5.35
CA ALA A 80 5.46 33.13 -6.19
C ALA A 80 6.66 32.33 -5.63
N PRO A 81 7.49 31.69 -6.48
CA PRO A 81 8.69 31.01 -6.03
C PRO A 81 9.69 32.07 -5.55
N SER A 82 9.83 32.20 -4.23
CA SER A 82 10.88 33.05 -3.66
C SER A 82 12.23 32.34 -3.80
N LEU A 83 13.17 33.05 -4.41
CA LEU A 83 14.57 32.65 -4.56
C LEU A 83 15.22 32.54 -3.17
N THR A 84 15.32 31.34 -2.62
CA THR A 84 16.19 31.04 -1.48
C THR A 84 16.72 29.62 -1.67
N VAL A 85 17.82 29.49 -2.41
CA VAL A 85 18.21 28.26 -3.11
C VAL A 85 19.34 27.57 -2.32
N GLN A 86 19.13 26.30 -1.94
CA GLN A 86 20.00 25.33 -1.25
C GLN A 86 19.99 25.24 0.29
N ARG A 87 20.07 26.35 1.06
CA ARG A 87 20.13 26.22 2.53
C ARG A 87 18.79 25.83 3.16
N SER A 88 17.70 26.42 2.66
CA SER A 88 16.31 26.12 3.04
C SER A 88 15.93 24.68 2.74
N VAL A 89 16.26 24.17 1.54
CA VAL A 89 15.91 22.80 1.14
C VAL A 89 16.56 21.76 2.05
N ARG A 90 17.82 21.96 2.46
CA ARG A 90 18.49 21.05 3.42
C ARG A 90 17.81 21.10 4.79
N GLU A 91 17.52 22.30 5.28
CA GLU A 91 16.81 22.50 6.54
C GLU A 91 15.40 21.86 6.51
N ASP A 92 14.69 21.94 5.39
CA ASP A 92 13.39 21.30 5.20
C ASP A 92 13.47 19.76 5.09
N VAL A 93 14.50 19.23 4.40
CA VAL A 93 14.78 17.78 4.34
C VAL A 93 15.12 17.25 5.73
N ASP A 94 15.97 17.95 6.47
CA ASP A 94 16.34 17.60 7.84
C ASP A 94 15.12 17.67 8.76
N ALA A 95 14.28 18.69 8.63
CA ALA A 95 13.03 18.79 9.38
C ALA A 95 12.09 17.62 9.06
N CYS A 96 11.92 17.26 7.77
CA CYS A 96 11.10 16.11 7.38
C CYS A 96 11.66 14.80 7.96
N ARG A 97 12.99 14.64 7.97
CA ARG A 97 13.67 13.49 8.58
C ARG A 97 13.45 13.45 10.10
N GLN A 98 13.51 14.59 10.78
CA GLN A 98 13.22 14.66 12.21
C GLN A 98 11.77 14.28 12.53
N TRP A 99 10.81 14.75 11.72
CA TRP A 99 9.41 14.41 11.91
C TRP A 99 9.11 12.92 11.66
N VAL A 100 9.72 12.30 10.65
CA VAL A 100 9.55 10.84 10.46
C VAL A 100 10.17 10.07 11.62
N GLN A 101 11.36 10.45 12.10
CA GLN A 101 11.99 9.82 13.26
C GLN A 101 11.14 9.96 14.53
N LEU A 102 10.51 11.12 14.74
CA LEU A 102 9.60 11.34 15.86
C LEU A 102 8.35 10.45 15.73
N LEU A 103 7.76 10.37 14.54
CA LEU A 103 6.62 9.50 14.26
C LEU A 103 6.96 8.02 14.49
N GLU A 104 8.11 7.57 13.99
CA GLU A 104 8.61 6.21 14.16
C GLU A 104 8.88 5.88 15.63
N ALA A 105 9.54 6.78 16.37
CA ALA A 105 9.77 6.61 17.81
C ALA A 105 8.46 6.57 18.61
N ASN A 106 7.49 7.41 18.24
CA ASN A 106 6.17 7.42 18.83
C ASN A 106 5.41 6.10 18.56
N MET A 107 5.41 5.65 17.30
CA MET A 107 4.81 4.38 16.88
C MET A 107 5.44 3.19 17.62
N LYS A 108 6.78 3.15 17.69
CA LYS A 108 7.54 2.11 18.39
C LYS A 108 7.17 2.07 19.87
N THR A 109 7.20 3.22 20.54
CA THR A 109 6.81 3.33 21.96
C THR A 109 5.38 2.86 22.15
N TRP A 110 4.44 3.29 21.31
CA TRP A 110 3.04 2.93 21.41
C TRP A 110 2.78 1.43 21.33
N LEU A 111 3.43 0.75 20.37
CA LEU A 111 3.28 -0.70 20.19
C LEU A 111 4.03 -1.50 21.27
N GLN A 112 5.13 -0.99 21.82
CA GLN A 112 5.93 -1.70 22.83
C GLN A 112 5.38 -1.53 24.25
N THR A 113 5.10 -0.29 24.65
CA THR A 113 4.93 0.08 26.07
C THR A 113 3.48 0.11 26.53
N SER A 114 2.55 -0.49 25.77
CA SER A 114 1.16 -0.51 26.19
C SER A 114 1.01 -1.23 27.53
N ALA A 115 0.39 -0.56 28.51
CA ALA A 115 0.19 -1.06 29.87
C ALA A 115 -0.88 -2.16 29.98
N ASP A 116 -1.56 -2.47 28.87
CA ASP A 116 -2.57 -3.52 28.81
C ASP A 116 -1.91 -4.91 28.79
N GLU A 117 -2.15 -5.71 29.82
CA GLU A 117 -1.58 -7.05 29.93
C GLU A 117 -1.99 -7.96 28.75
N ASN A 118 -3.20 -7.78 28.23
CA ASN A 118 -3.69 -8.58 27.12
C ASN A 118 -3.02 -8.19 25.79
N TRP A 119 -2.68 -6.92 25.58
CA TRP A 119 -1.81 -6.51 24.46
C TRP A 119 -0.43 -7.18 24.53
N GLN A 120 0.16 -7.27 25.72
CA GLN A 120 1.44 -7.97 25.87
C GLN A 120 1.31 -9.47 25.55
N ARG A 121 0.19 -10.11 25.91
CA ARG A 121 -0.11 -11.50 25.49
C ARG A 121 -0.22 -11.65 23.98
N ILE A 122 -0.84 -10.68 23.29
CA ILE A 122 -0.90 -10.64 21.82
C ILE A 122 0.51 -10.55 21.24
N ARG A 123 1.35 -9.64 21.75
CA ARG A 123 2.75 -9.49 21.32
C ARG A 123 3.56 -10.76 21.53
N GLU A 124 3.46 -11.37 22.70
CA GLU A 124 4.14 -12.64 23.01
C GLU A 124 3.70 -13.75 22.05
N ARG A 125 2.39 -13.85 21.75
CA ARG A 125 1.90 -14.84 20.79
C ARG A 125 2.44 -14.59 19.39
N LEU A 126 2.40 -13.34 18.91
CA LEU A 126 2.98 -12.96 17.61
C LEU A 126 4.47 -13.31 17.54
N GLY A 127 5.23 -12.97 18.58
CA GLY A 127 6.66 -13.31 18.67
C GLY A 127 6.92 -14.82 18.56
N ARG A 128 6.11 -15.66 19.20
CA ARG A 128 6.21 -17.13 19.06
C ARG A 128 5.88 -17.62 17.66
N GLU A 129 4.87 -17.02 17.02
CA GLU A 129 4.51 -17.39 15.64
C GLU A 129 5.60 -16.97 14.65
N PHE A 130 6.18 -15.78 14.82
CA PHE A 130 7.23 -15.27 13.93
C PHE A 130 8.57 -16.00 14.11
N ALA A 131 8.88 -16.45 15.34
CA ALA A 131 10.06 -17.26 15.62
C ALA A 131 9.99 -18.69 15.07
N ASN A 132 8.81 -19.14 14.66
CA ASN A 132 8.66 -20.44 14.02
C ASN A 132 9.07 -20.30 12.53
N HIS A 133 10.09 -21.06 12.12
CA HIS A 133 10.65 -21.05 10.77
C HIS A 133 10.18 -22.21 9.88
N ASP A 134 9.24 -23.04 10.36
CA ASP A 134 8.75 -24.20 9.61
C ASP A 134 7.92 -23.78 8.38
N ASP A 135 7.22 -22.64 8.49
CA ASP A 135 6.36 -22.10 7.45
C ASP A 135 6.48 -20.56 7.39
N GLU A 136 6.39 -19.99 6.19
CA GLU A 136 6.20 -18.56 5.98
C GLU A 136 4.95 -18.06 6.73
N ILE A 137 5.07 -16.88 7.35
CA ILE A 137 3.96 -16.23 8.03
C ILE A 137 3.78 -14.80 7.54
N ARG A 138 2.52 -14.42 7.37
CA ARG A 138 2.09 -13.06 7.03
C ARG A 138 1.25 -12.47 8.15
N LEU A 139 1.51 -11.22 8.47
CA LEU A 139 0.70 -10.40 9.36
C LEU A 139 -0.31 -9.61 8.55
N VAL A 140 -1.59 -9.77 8.87
CA VAL A 140 -2.69 -8.98 8.32
C VAL A 140 -3.14 -8.01 9.40
N ILE A 141 -3.03 -6.72 9.13
CA ILE A 141 -3.57 -5.65 9.96
C ILE A 141 -4.96 -5.35 9.42
N GLN A 142 -5.97 -5.79 10.16
CA GLN A 142 -7.36 -5.59 9.81
C GLN A 142 -7.92 -4.41 10.58
N ALA A 143 -8.16 -3.29 9.91
CA ALA A 143 -8.64 -2.07 10.56
C ALA A 143 -9.59 -1.30 9.66
N GLY A 144 -10.68 -0.77 10.23
CA GLY A 144 -11.62 0.09 9.50
C GLY A 144 -11.13 1.54 9.38
N GLU A 145 -10.30 1.99 10.32
CA GLU A 145 -9.68 3.31 10.31
C GLU A 145 -8.49 3.32 9.34
N THR A 146 -8.61 4.00 8.21
CA THR A 146 -7.60 4.01 7.13
C THR A 146 -6.35 4.77 7.55
N GLN A 147 -6.43 5.69 8.53
CA GLN A 147 -5.24 6.34 9.08
C GLN A 147 -4.27 5.31 9.69
N LEU A 148 -4.77 4.22 10.28
CA LEU A 148 -3.91 3.17 10.83
C LEU A 148 -3.05 2.51 9.74
N TRP A 149 -3.53 2.42 8.50
CA TRP A 149 -2.78 1.80 7.40
C TRP A 149 -1.62 2.69 6.93
N LYS A 150 -1.70 4.00 7.20
CA LYS A 150 -0.70 5.01 6.84
C LYS A 150 0.45 5.11 7.85
N LEU A 151 0.36 4.43 8.99
CA LEU A 151 1.38 4.47 10.05
C LEU A 151 2.59 3.57 9.72
N PRO A 152 3.79 3.89 10.25
CA PRO A 152 5.01 3.15 9.96
C PRO A 152 5.09 1.83 10.73
N TRP A 153 4.28 0.83 10.34
CA TRP A 153 4.24 -0.47 11.01
C TRP A 153 5.58 -1.21 11.00
N HIS A 154 6.44 -0.95 10.01
CA HIS A 154 7.77 -1.57 9.88
C HIS A 154 8.68 -1.31 11.09
N VAL A 155 8.45 -0.25 11.87
CA VAL A 155 9.24 0.07 13.08
C VAL A 155 8.78 -0.69 14.32
N TRP A 156 7.77 -1.55 14.18
CA TRP A 156 7.40 -2.45 15.26
C TRP A 156 8.55 -3.41 15.53
N ASP A 157 9.01 -3.48 16.78
CA ASP A 157 10.14 -4.31 17.18
C ASP A 157 10.02 -5.79 16.81
N LEU A 158 8.80 -6.34 16.80
CA LEU A 158 8.57 -7.68 16.28
C LEU A 158 8.92 -7.80 14.79
N LEU A 159 8.58 -6.81 13.97
CA LEU A 159 8.88 -6.82 12.53
C LEU A 159 10.35 -6.46 12.25
N GLU A 160 10.98 -5.62 13.08
CA GLU A 160 12.44 -5.42 13.05
C GLU A 160 13.20 -6.72 13.33
N GLN A 161 12.70 -7.54 14.26
CA GLN A 161 13.33 -8.81 14.63
C GLN A 161 13.09 -9.92 13.59
N TYR A 162 11.95 -9.90 12.91
CA TYR A 162 11.54 -10.91 11.93
C TYR A 162 11.23 -10.26 10.56
N PRO A 163 12.25 -9.85 9.79
CA PRO A 163 12.09 -9.07 8.56
C PRO A 163 11.39 -9.82 7.42
N ASP A 164 11.37 -11.15 7.47
CA ASP A 164 10.73 -12.00 6.45
C ASP A 164 9.19 -12.05 6.60
N VAL A 165 8.63 -11.46 7.66
CA VAL A 165 7.19 -11.41 7.88
C VAL A 165 6.55 -10.35 6.99
N GLY A 166 5.83 -10.81 5.96
CA GLY A 166 5.06 -9.91 5.10
C GLY A 166 3.89 -9.25 5.84
N VAL A 167 3.78 -7.92 5.74
CA VAL A 167 2.66 -7.15 6.29
C VAL A 167 1.65 -6.85 5.18
N SER A 168 0.37 -7.02 5.48
CA SER A 168 -0.74 -6.68 4.59
C SER A 168 -1.88 -6.03 5.36
N PHE A 169 -2.70 -5.26 4.67
CA PHE A 169 -3.85 -4.56 5.27
C PHE A 169 -5.15 -5.13 4.72
N SER A 170 -6.21 -5.07 5.50
CA SER A 170 -7.55 -5.48 5.07
C SER A 170 -8.64 -4.71 5.80
N LEU A 171 -9.77 -4.51 5.12
CA LEU A 171 -10.97 -3.99 5.78
C LEU A 171 -11.57 -5.05 6.72
N PRO A 172 -12.24 -4.64 7.81
CA PRO A 172 -12.98 -5.55 8.68
C PRO A 172 -14.13 -6.24 7.93
N GLU A 173 -14.79 -5.49 7.05
CA GLU A 173 -15.89 -5.95 6.21
C GLU A 173 -15.35 -6.31 4.83
N PHE A 174 -15.35 -7.60 4.52
CA PHE A 174 -14.99 -8.10 3.20
C PHE A 174 -15.74 -9.40 2.93
N GLU A 175 -16.08 -9.63 1.67
CA GLU A 175 -16.57 -10.92 1.20
C GLU A 175 -15.41 -11.66 0.54
N ARG A 176 -15.17 -12.90 0.96
CA ARG A 176 -14.29 -13.77 0.18
C ARG A 176 -15.06 -14.16 -1.09
N PRO A 177 -14.54 -13.85 -2.29
CA PRO A 177 -15.14 -14.38 -3.50
C PRO A 177 -15.18 -15.90 -3.40
N GLU A 178 -16.31 -16.52 -3.76
CA GLU A 178 -16.31 -17.95 -4.03
C GLU A 178 -15.35 -18.18 -5.19
N VAL A 179 -14.15 -18.69 -4.88
CA VAL A 179 -13.22 -19.14 -5.91
C VAL A 179 -13.83 -20.40 -6.50
N GLN A 180 -14.68 -20.22 -7.51
CA GLN A 180 -15.01 -21.34 -8.38
C GLN A 180 -13.67 -21.80 -8.95
N PRO A 181 -13.28 -23.08 -8.77
CA PRO A 181 -12.11 -23.60 -9.42
C PRO A 181 -12.34 -23.42 -10.91
N THR A 182 -11.72 -22.40 -11.48
CA THR A 182 -11.82 -22.14 -12.90
C THR A 182 -11.26 -23.39 -13.58
N SER A 183 -12.15 -24.15 -14.21
CA SER A 183 -11.82 -25.28 -15.09
C SER A 183 -11.07 -24.83 -16.34
N VAL A 184 -10.69 -23.56 -16.42
CA VAL A 184 -9.77 -23.04 -17.40
C VAL A 184 -8.44 -23.76 -17.15
N PRO A 185 -7.95 -24.58 -18.08
CA PRO A 185 -6.64 -25.19 -17.95
C PRO A 185 -5.66 -24.04 -17.68
N GLN A 186 -4.90 -24.15 -16.59
CA GLN A 186 -3.83 -23.20 -16.30
C GLN A 186 -3.01 -23.11 -17.58
N PRO A 187 -2.98 -21.96 -18.27
CA PRO A 187 -2.05 -21.82 -19.38
C PRO A 187 -0.66 -22.12 -18.80
N ASN A 188 0.18 -22.85 -19.54
CA ASN A 188 1.55 -23.17 -19.11
C ASN A 188 2.41 -21.92 -18.84
N GLN A 189 1.87 -20.72 -19.08
CA GLN A 189 2.56 -19.44 -19.04
C GLN A 189 1.68 -18.37 -18.37
N VAL A 190 2.24 -17.66 -17.39
CA VAL A 190 1.60 -16.56 -16.64
C VAL A 190 1.49 -15.33 -17.55
N ARG A 191 0.29 -14.81 -17.78
CA ARG A 191 0.10 -13.61 -18.61
C ARG A 191 0.12 -12.33 -17.78
N ILE A 192 0.98 -11.39 -18.16
CA ILE A 192 1.17 -10.11 -17.48
C ILE A 192 0.75 -8.98 -18.42
N LEU A 193 -0.20 -8.14 -17.98
CA LEU A 193 -0.44 -6.85 -18.61
C LEU A 193 0.38 -5.79 -17.86
N ALA A 194 1.45 -5.30 -18.48
CA ALA A 194 2.34 -4.31 -17.90
C ALA A 194 2.10 -2.94 -18.54
N VAL A 195 1.67 -1.97 -17.73
CA VAL A 195 1.45 -0.59 -18.13
C VAL A 195 2.62 0.25 -17.63
N LEU A 196 3.36 0.85 -18.56
CA LEU A 196 4.36 1.86 -18.28
C LEU A 196 3.69 3.21 -18.50
N GLY A 197 3.25 3.84 -17.42
CA GLY A 197 2.50 5.09 -17.43
C GLY A 197 3.38 6.31 -17.72
N ASP A 198 2.93 7.48 -17.25
CA ASP A 198 3.72 8.71 -17.37
C ASP A 198 5.11 8.51 -16.72
N SER A 199 6.14 8.60 -17.56
CA SER A 199 7.54 8.41 -17.21
C SER A 199 8.32 9.74 -17.15
N ASN A 200 7.63 10.89 -17.08
CA ASN A 200 8.28 12.19 -16.89
C ASN A 200 9.23 12.14 -15.68
N ASN A 201 10.54 12.27 -15.93
CA ASN A 201 11.61 12.13 -14.94
C ASN A 201 11.71 10.76 -14.24
N LEU A 202 11.16 9.69 -14.83
CA LEU A 202 11.28 8.31 -14.35
C LEU A 202 11.96 7.44 -15.41
N ASN A 203 12.90 6.58 -14.97
CA ASN A 203 13.46 5.54 -15.82
C ASN A 203 12.72 4.23 -15.57
N LEU A 204 11.79 3.86 -16.46
CA LEU A 204 11.02 2.62 -16.38
C LEU A 204 11.65 1.45 -17.16
N GLN A 205 12.81 1.65 -17.78
CA GLN A 205 13.52 0.59 -18.50
C GLN A 205 13.89 -0.60 -17.59
N PRO A 206 14.38 -0.40 -16.35
CA PRO A 206 14.67 -1.52 -15.45
C PRO A 206 13.42 -2.34 -15.10
N ASP A 207 12.27 -1.70 -14.88
CA ASP A 207 10.98 -2.39 -14.66
C ASP A 207 10.60 -3.24 -15.88
N GLN A 208 10.75 -2.66 -17.07
CA GLN A 208 10.43 -3.33 -18.32
C GLN A 208 11.33 -4.56 -18.56
N GLU A 209 12.64 -4.43 -18.33
CA GLU A 209 13.61 -5.52 -18.45
C GLU A 209 13.32 -6.62 -17.42
N ALA A 210 13.14 -6.26 -16.15
CA ALA A 210 12.85 -7.22 -15.09
C ALA A 210 11.59 -8.05 -15.37
N ILE A 211 10.53 -7.43 -15.91
CA ILE A 211 9.29 -8.15 -16.27
C ILE A 211 9.49 -9.02 -17.51
N ARG A 212 10.27 -8.56 -18.49
CA ARG A 212 10.54 -9.29 -19.74
C ARG A 212 11.37 -10.54 -19.48
N ASP A 213 12.26 -10.49 -18.50
CA ASP A 213 13.18 -11.58 -18.14
C ASP A 213 12.54 -12.66 -17.24
N LEU A 214 11.25 -12.52 -16.88
CA LEU A 214 10.52 -13.51 -16.08
C LEU A 214 10.31 -14.81 -16.86
N GLU A 215 10.95 -15.88 -16.39
CA GLU A 215 10.73 -17.22 -16.91
C GLU A 215 9.29 -17.70 -16.65
N GLY A 216 8.67 -18.33 -17.65
CA GLY A 216 7.31 -18.84 -17.53
C GLY A 216 6.22 -17.76 -17.55
N ALA A 217 6.55 -16.51 -17.91
CA ALA A 217 5.59 -15.44 -18.10
C ALA A 217 5.54 -14.94 -19.56
N GLU A 218 4.38 -14.45 -19.99
CA GLU A 218 4.17 -13.70 -21.23
C GLU A 218 3.76 -12.28 -20.83
N ALA A 219 4.66 -11.32 -21.02
CA ALA A 219 4.40 -9.92 -20.73
C ALA A 219 3.95 -9.16 -21.98
N VAL A 220 2.81 -8.47 -21.88
CA VAL A 220 2.32 -7.51 -22.87
C VAL A 220 2.48 -6.12 -22.29
N PHE A 221 3.31 -5.30 -22.95
CA PHE A 221 3.58 -3.93 -22.53
C PHE A 221 2.65 -2.94 -23.22
N LEU A 222 2.10 -2.01 -22.44
CA LEU A 222 1.44 -0.80 -22.90
C LEU A 222 2.28 0.39 -22.44
N GLU A 223 2.98 1.02 -23.37
CA GLU A 223 3.82 2.19 -23.11
C GLU A 223 3.01 3.46 -23.32
N GLN A 224 2.85 4.22 -22.25
CA GLN A 224 2.08 5.46 -22.19
C GLN A 224 0.72 5.41 -22.90
N PRO A 225 -0.12 4.39 -22.63
CA PRO A 225 -1.31 4.12 -23.43
C PRO A 225 -2.39 5.18 -23.23
N GLN A 226 -3.29 5.30 -24.20
CA GLN A 226 -4.55 6.00 -23.97
C GLN A 226 -5.44 5.19 -23.01
N ALA A 227 -6.26 5.88 -22.22
CA ALA A 227 -7.23 5.30 -21.31
C ALA A 227 -8.14 4.28 -22.00
N GLN A 228 -8.57 4.58 -23.23
CA GLN A 228 -9.42 3.68 -23.99
C GLN A 228 -8.69 2.38 -24.38
N GLU A 229 -7.39 2.45 -24.68
CA GLU A 229 -6.56 1.28 -24.99
C GLU A 229 -6.41 0.39 -23.75
N LEU A 230 -6.06 0.98 -22.61
CA LEU A 230 -5.95 0.25 -21.34
C LEU A 230 -7.28 -0.43 -20.97
N ILE A 231 -8.40 0.29 -21.04
CA ILE A 231 -9.72 -0.27 -20.74
C ILE A 231 -10.08 -1.42 -21.70
N ARG A 232 -9.77 -1.29 -22.99
CA ARG A 232 -9.99 -2.37 -23.96
C ARG A 232 -9.13 -3.59 -23.63
N LYS A 233 -7.84 -3.39 -23.35
CA LYS A 233 -6.89 -4.46 -23.02
C LYS A 233 -7.24 -5.19 -21.72
N LEU A 234 -7.68 -4.48 -20.69
CA LEU A 234 -8.18 -5.11 -19.46
C LEU A 234 -9.42 -5.98 -19.68
N ARG A 235 -10.19 -5.72 -20.74
CA ARG A 235 -11.39 -6.50 -21.10
C ARG A 235 -11.12 -7.57 -22.17
N ASP A 236 -9.88 -7.74 -22.61
CA ASP A 236 -9.53 -8.76 -23.62
C ASP A 236 -9.96 -10.15 -23.13
N LYS A 237 -10.50 -10.96 -24.04
CA LYS A 237 -10.94 -12.33 -23.72
C LYS A 237 -9.80 -13.24 -23.27
N ASN A 238 -8.56 -12.90 -23.64
CA ASN A 238 -7.37 -13.59 -23.19
C ASN A 238 -7.09 -13.11 -21.76
N SER A 239 -7.32 -14.00 -20.79
CA SER A 239 -7.21 -13.67 -19.39
C SER A 239 -5.79 -13.19 -19.02
N TRP A 240 -5.75 -12.21 -18.13
CA TRP A 240 -4.53 -11.76 -17.47
C TRP A 240 -4.41 -12.48 -16.13
N ASN A 241 -3.19 -12.81 -15.70
CA ASN A 241 -2.94 -13.32 -14.36
C ASN A 241 -2.41 -12.22 -13.43
N ILE A 242 -1.60 -11.32 -13.99
CA ILE A 242 -0.99 -10.19 -13.29
C ILE A 242 -1.27 -8.92 -14.07
N PHE A 243 -1.64 -7.86 -13.35
CA PHE A 243 -1.66 -6.49 -13.83
C PHE A 243 -0.51 -5.76 -13.14
N PHE A 244 0.34 -5.11 -13.91
CA PHE A 244 1.45 -4.32 -13.42
C PHE A 244 1.31 -2.89 -13.93
N PHE A 245 1.47 -1.91 -13.06
CA PHE A 245 1.56 -0.50 -13.41
C PHE A 245 2.84 0.08 -12.82
N ALA A 246 3.61 0.81 -13.63
CA ALA A 246 4.71 1.66 -13.18
C ALA A 246 4.58 3.06 -13.77
N GLY A 247 4.67 4.09 -12.94
CA GLY A 247 4.53 5.48 -13.36
C GLY A 247 4.03 6.37 -12.24
N HIS A 248 3.74 7.64 -12.56
CA HIS A 248 3.20 8.58 -11.58
C HIS A 248 1.82 8.16 -11.07
N SER A 249 1.60 8.39 -9.77
CA SER A 249 0.30 8.29 -9.12
C SER A 249 0.10 9.39 -8.09
N GLN A 250 -1.15 9.63 -7.75
CA GLN A 250 -1.55 10.57 -6.72
C GLN A 250 -2.79 10.05 -6.00
N THR A 251 -2.84 10.23 -4.68
CA THR A 251 -4.08 10.09 -3.91
C THR A 251 -4.63 11.47 -3.60
N GLU A 252 -5.81 11.79 -4.14
CA GLU A 252 -6.58 12.98 -3.78
C GLU A 252 -7.67 12.59 -2.79
N SER A 253 -7.58 13.14 -1.57
CA SER A 253 -8.37 12.69 -0.40
C SER A 253 -8.13 11.20 -0.11
N ASP A 254 -9.01 10.32 -0.62
CA ASP A 254 -8.90 8.86 -0.52
C ASP A 254 -9.08 8.17 -1.89
N THR A 255 -9.06 8.93 -2.99
CA THR A 255 -9.17 8.39 -4.36
C THR A 255 -7.82 8.40 -5.04
N GLY A 256 -7.29 7.22 -5.33
CA GLY A 256 -6.07 7.07 -6.11
C GLY A 256 -6.29 7.27 -7.60
N ARG A 257 -5.30 7.90 -8.23
CA ARG A 257 -5.18 8.17 -9.67
C ARG A 257 -3.86 7.65 -10.19
N ILE A 258 -3.88 7.01 -11.36
CA ILE A 258 -2.70 6.65 -12.14
C ILE A 258 -2.59 7.56 -13.37
N TYR A 259 -1.38 8.03 -13.67
CA TYR A 259 -1.11 8.81 -14.88
C TYR A 259 -0.64 7.87 -15.97
N LEU A 260 -1.39 7.81 -17.06
CA LEU A 260 -1.09 6.89 -18.16
C LEU A 260 -0.07 7.50 -19.13
N ASN A 261 -0.16 8.79 -19.38
CA ASN A 261 0.74 9.56 -20.23
C ASN A 261 0.65 11.05 -19.84
N ASP A 262 1.25 11.93 -20.63
CA ASP A 262 1.25 13.38 -20.40
C ASP A 262 -0.07 14.08 -20.76
N GLN A 263 -1.15 13.37 -21.09
CA GLN A 263 -2.46 13.97 -21.32
C GLN A 263 -3.59 13.29 -20.54
N GLU A 264 -3.45 12.00 -20.22
CA GLU A 264 -4.50 11.16 -19.69
C GLU A 264 -4.12 10.50 -18.37
N SER A 265 -5.08 10.48 -17.46
CA SER A 265 -5.00 9.79 -16.17
C SER A 265 -6.33 9.12 -15.86
N LEU A 266 -6.28 8.11 -15.00
CA LEU A 266 -7.47 7.39 -14.57
C LEU A 266 -7.52 7.28 -13.05
N THR A 267 -8.66 7.59 -12.45
CA THR A 267 -8.96 7.18 -11.08
C THR A 267 -9.32 5.70 -11.05
N ILE A 268 -9.14 5.05 -9.91
CA ILE A 268 -9.55 3.64 -9.71
C ILE A 268 -10.99 3.41 -10.18
N ASP A 269 -11.93 4.29 -9.80
CA ASP A 269 -13.34 4.14 -10.18
C ASP A 269 -13.58 4.19 -11.69
N GLN A 270 -12.77 4.95 -12.45
CA GLN A 270 -12.91 5.05 -13.90
C GLN A 270 -12.56 3.73 -14.64
N PHE A 271 -11.64 2.92 -14.11
CA PHE A 271 -11.30 1.62 -14.71
C PHE A 271 -11.70 0.40 -13.87
N LYS A 272 -12.32 0.60 -12.70
CA LYS A 272 -12.82 -0.44 -11.80
C LYS A 272 -13.65 -1.51 -12.49
N HIS A 273 -14.53 -1.13 -13.42
CA HIS A 273 -15.34 -2.08 -14.17
C HIS A 273 -14.51 -2.94 -15.13
N ALA A 274 -13.47 -2.36 -15.75
CA ALA A 274 -12.55 -3.12 -16.60
C ALA A 274 -11.70 -4.07 -15.73
N LEU A 275 -11.23 -3.60 -14.57
CA LEU A 275 -10.48 -4.42 -13.62
C LEU A 275 -11.32 -5.59 -13.08
N LYS A 276 -12.59 -5.35 -12.71
CA LYS A 276 -13.54 -6.42 -12.33
C LYS A 276 -13.73 -7.46 -13.44
N THR A 277 -13.76 -7.01 -14.69
CA THR A 277 -13.84 -7.92 -15.84
C THR A 277 -12.60 -8.81 -15.92
N ALA A 278 -11.40 -8.21 -15.79
CA ALA A 278 -10.14 -8.95 -15.76
C ALA A 278 -10.09 -9.95 -14.58
N ILE A 279 -10.54 -9.56 -13.39
CA ILE A 279 -10.63 -10.43 -12.19
C ILE A 279 -11.51 -11.64 -12.47
N ASN A 280 -12.71 -11.42 -13.01
CA ASN A 280 -13.64 -12.50 -13.36
C ASN A 280 -13.09 -13.43 -14.45
N GLN A 281 -12.12 -12.95 -15.25
CA GLN A 281 -11.45 -13.74 -16.29
C GLN A 281 -10.18 -14.43 -15.80
N GLY A 282 -9.67 -14.13 -14.60
CA GLY A 282 -8.52 -14.82 -14.01
C GLY A 282 -7.38 -13.93 -13.51
N LEU A 283 -7.55 -12.60 -13.48
CA LEU A 283 -6.59 -11.69 -12.86
C LEU A 283 -6.54 -11.94 -11.35
N LYS A 284 -5.35 -12.27 -10.85
CA LYS A 284 -5.12 -12.64 -9.44
C LYS A 284 -4.33 -11.61 -8.66
N ILE A 285 -3.45 -10.87 -9.32
CA ILE A 285 -2.53 -9.92 -8.68
C ILE A 285 -2.53 -8.61 -9.46
N ALA A 286 -2.60 -7.49 -8.74
CA ALA A 286 -2.35 -6.17 -9.27
C ALA A 286 -1.18 -5.55 -8.50
N ILE A 287 -0.16 -5.08 -9.22
CA ILE A 287 1.05 -4.45 -8.67
C ILE A 287 1.09 -3.02 -9.19
N PHE A 288 1.14 -2.06 -8.26
CA PHE A 288 1.25 -0.63 -8.57
C PHE A 288 2.60 -0.12 -8.05
N ASN A 289 3.61 -0.12 -8.91
CA ASN A 289 4.90 0.53 -8.64
C ASN A 289 4.75 2.05 -8.81
N SER A 290 4.29 2.73 -7.76
CA SER A 290 3.92 4.14 -7.81
C SER A 290 4.15 4.86 -6.48
N CYS A 291 4.31 6.18 -6.52
CA CYS A 291 4.76 7.00 -5.38
C CYS A 291 3.69 7.24 -4.31
N ASP A 292 2.41 7.14 -4.66
CA ASP A 292 1.28 7.32 -3.75
C ASP A 292 0.22 6.23 -4.04
N GLY A 293 0.40 5.08 -3.40
CA GLY A 293 -0.32 3.85 -3.75
C GLY A 293 -1.51 3.50 -2.86
N LEU A 294 -1.68 4.11 -1.69
CA LEU A 294 -2.71 3.66 -0.75
C LEU A 294 -4.13 3.98 -1.23
N GLY A 295 -4.34 5.10 -1.92
CA GLY A 295 -5.63 5.39 -2.56
C GLY A 295 -5.96 4.48 -3.75
N LEU A 296 -4.99 3.67 -4.21
CA LEU A 296 -5.17 2.67 -5.27
C LEU A 296 -5.58 1.29 -4.73
N ALA A 297 -5.40 1.06 -3.43
CA ALA A 297 -5.51 -0.25 -2.76
C ALA A 297 -6.92 -0.57 -2.25
#